data_AF-A6UU90-F1
#
_entry.id   AF-A6UU90-F1
#
_cell.length_a   1.000
_cell.length_b   1.000
_cell.length_c   1.000
_cell.angle_alpha   90.00
_cell.angle_beta   90.00
_cell.angle_gamma   90.00
#
_symmetry.space_group_name_H-M   'P 1'
#
loop_
_entity.id
_entity.type
_entity.pdbx_description
1 polymer ?
#
loop_
_entity_poly.entity_id
_entity_poly.type
_entity_poly.pdbx_seq_one_letter_code
_entity_poly.pdbx_strand_id
1 'polypeptide(L)'
;MTQHILAGLRALTAKKLREKGLTHEEIAKLLNVDRTVITHYLAGRIPAKEAVKCAKVTAEKFYPRDAVLFIKTVCDDNDIVTTITETLISDNIDVDVAISSKCNLCKICIDICPTKAITIENDLINIDKNKCCGCELCQELCQKNAIFLKIIKDNRGELD
;
A
#
# COMPACT_ATOMS: atom_id res chain seq x y z
N MET A 1 1.18 18.90 11.09
CA MET A 1 0.00 18.07 11.36
C MET A 1 0.04 16.75 10.59
N THR A 2 0.15 16.77 9.25
CA THR A 2 0.30 15.58 8.39
C THR A 2 1.50 14.69 8.75
N GLN A 3 2.63 15.31 9.11
CA GLN A 3 3.84 14.59 9.53
C GLN A 3 3.64 13.67 10.74
N HIS A 4 2.70 13.98 11.65
CA HIS A 4 2.40 13.10 12.80
C HIS A 4 1.61 11.87 12.38
N ILE A 5 0.69 12.00 11.42
CA ILE A 5 -0.07 10.89 10.86
C ILE A 5 0.87 9.97 10.08
N LEU A 6 1.73 10.55 9.24
CA LEU A 6 2.74 9.80 8.49
C LEU A 6 3.70 9.03 9.41
N ALA A 7 4.11 9.62 10.53
CA ALA A 7 4.92 8.91 11.52
C ALA A 7 4.19 7.68 12.09
N GLY A 8 2.87 7.75 12.27
CA GLY A 8 2.03 6.60 12.67
C GLY A 8 2.08 5.47 11.66
N LEU A 9 1.87 5.80 10.38
CA LEU A 9 1.93 4.85 9.27
C LEU A 9 3.32 4.22 9.14
N ARG A 10 4.39 5.03 9.23
CA ARG A 10 5.78 4.55 9.21
C ARG A 10 6.08 3.61 10.39
N ALA A 11 5.63 3.94 11.59
CA ALA A 11 5.87 3.10 12.76
C ALA A 11 5.16 1.74 12.66
N LEU A 12 3.90 1.72 12.20
CA LEU A 12 3.16 0.48 11.95
C LEU A 12 3.82 -0.35 10.84
N THR A 13 4.25 0.31 9.76
CA THR A 13 4.97 -0.33 8.65
C THR A 13 6.30 -0.93 9.12
N ALA A 14 7.08 -0.18 9.91
CA ALA A 14 8.35 -0.66 10.46
C ALA A 14 8.16 -1.92 11.32
N LYS A 15 7.09 -1.98 12.12
CA LYS A 15 6.76 -3.17 12.92
C LYS A 15 6.49 -4.38 12.03
N LYS A 16 5.63 -4.26 11.01
CA LYS A 16 5.33 -5.35 10.07
C LYS A 16 6.56 -5.80 9.27
N LEU A 17 7.36 -4.85 8.78
CA LEU A 17 8.61 -5.17 8.07
C LEU A 17 9.59 -5.92 8.98
N ARG A 18 9.63 -5.56 10.28
CA ARG A 18 10.45 -6.28 11.25
C ARG A 18 9.96 -7.70 11.50
N GLU A 19 8.63 -7.92 11.55
CA GLU A 19 8.01 -9.25 11.63
C GLU A 19 8.34 -10.09 10.39
N LYS A 20 8.48 -9.47 9.22
CA LYS A 20 8.97 -10.09 7.97
C LYS A 20 10.49 -10.34 7.95
N GLY A 21 11.22 -10.02 9.02
CA GLY A 21 12.63 -10.34 9.20
C GLY A 21 13.63 -9.25 8.80
N LEU A 22 13.17 -8.09 8.29
CA LEU A 22 14.08 -7.03 7.85
C LEU A 22 14.86 -6.40 9.01
N THR A 23 16.09 -5.99 8.73
CA THR A 23 16.97 -5.29 9.68
C THR A 23 16.56 -3.83 9.87
N HIS A 24 17.03 -3.20 10.95
CA HIS A 24 16.75 -1.77 11.20
C HIS A 24 17.28 -0.88 10.07
N GLU A 25 18.37 -1.27 9.42
CA GLU A 25 18.98 -0.50 8.33
C GLU A 25 18.15 -0.60 7.04
N GLU A 26 17.67 -1.79 6.68
CA GLU A 26 16.79 -1.96 5.52
C GLU A 26 15.47 -1.20 5.69
N ILE A 27 14.84 -1.30 6.88
CA ILE A 27 13.60 -0.57 7.18
C ILE A 27 13.83 0.94 7.11
N ALA A 28 14.95 1.45 7.63
CA ALA A 28 15.29 2.87 7.59
C ALA A 28 15.40 3.39 6.15
N LYS A 29 16.04 2.62 5.26
CA LYS A 29 16.15 2.94 3.84
C LYS A 29 14.78 2.97 3.16
N LEU A 30 13.95 1.94 3.37
CA LEU A 30 12.61 1.85 2.78
C LEU A 30 11.66 2.97 3.21
N LEU A 31 11.76 3.42 4.47
CA LEU A 31 10.89 4.46 5.01
C LEU A 31 11.48 5.88 4.91
N ASN A 32 12.69 5.99 4.36
CA ASN A 32 13.47 7.23 4.25
C ASN A 32 13.55 8.00 5.59
N VAL A 33 14.03 7.33 6.63
CA VAL A 33 14.22 7.90 7.97
C VAL A 33 15.53 7.40 8.58
N ASP A 34 16.05 8.13 9.57
CA ASP A 34 17.24 7.68 10.29
C ASP A 34 17.02 6.35 11.00
N ARG A 35 18.05 5.51 11.03
CA ARG A 35 18.03 4.22 11.74
C ARG A 35 17.64 4.35 13.22
N THR A 36 18.02 5.45 13.87
CA THR A 36 17.63 5.73 15.26
C THR A 36 16.11 5.84 15.42
N VAL A 37 15.43 6.45 14.44
CA VAL A 37 13.95 6.57 14.44
C VAL A 37 13.30 5.20 14.42
N ILE A 38 13.83 4.24 13.65
CA ILE A 38 13.33 2.86 13.62
C ILE A 38 13.42 2.21 15.00
N THR A 39 14.53 2.41 15.72
CA THR A 39 14.66 1.93 17.11
C THR A 39 13.57 2.51 18.01
N HIS A 40 13.23 3.79 17.86
CA HIS A 40 12.14 4.38 18.63
C HIS A 40 10.75 3.87 18.23
N TYR A 41 10.50 3.66 16.93
CA TYR A 41 9.25 3.09 16.43
C TYR A 41 9.02 1.69 16.99
N LEU A 42 10.03 0.81 16.88
CA LEU A 42 9.94 -0.57 17.36
C LEU A 42 9.84 -0.64 18.90
N ALA A 43 10.46 0.29 19.62
CA ALA A 43 10.33 0.41 21.07
C ALA A 43 9.01 1.08 21.52
N GLY A 44 8.17 1.56 20.58
CA GLY A 44 6.91 2.23 20.88
C GLY A 44 7.07 3.57 21.61
N ARG A 45 8.24 4.21 21.52
CA ARG A 45 8.53 5.51 22.18
C ARG A 45 7.93 6.69 21.42
N ILE A 46 7.96 6.60 20.10
CA ILE A 46 7.29 7.52 19.18
C ILE A 46 6.70 6.71 18.02
N PRO A 47 5.69 7.23 17.31
CA PRO A 47 4.95 8.46 17.59
C PRO A 47 3.93 8.28 18.74
N ALA A 48 3.11 9.31 18.99
CA ALA A 48 2.01 9.23 19.94
C ALA A 48 1.06 8.05 19.63
N LYS A 49 0.45 7.47 20.66
CA LYS A 49 -0.42 6.29 20.53
C LYS A 49 -1.60 6.55 19.59
N GLU A 50 -2.09 7.78 19.56
CA GLU A 50 -3.17 8.25 18.71
C GLU A 50 -2.79 8.21 17.23
N ALA A 51 -1.53 8.54 16.90
CA ALA A 51 -1.01 8.44 15.53
C ALA A 51 -0.93 6.98 15.07
N VAL A 52 -0.48 6.07 15.94
CA VAL A 52 -0.47 4.63 15.66
C VAL A 52 -1.89 4.08 15.52
N LYS A 53 -2.82 4.53 16.37
CA LYS A 53 -4.24 4.16 16.28
C LYS A 53 -4.84 4.61 14.94
N CYS A 54 -4.56 5.83 14.51
CA CYS A 54 -4.99 6.34 13.21
C CYS A 54 -4.45 5.45 12.07
N ALA A 55 -3.16 5.12 12.10
CA ALA A 55 -2.53 4.24 11.12
C ALA A 55 -3.18 2.84 11.07
N LYS A 56 -3.50 2.24 12.23
CA LYS A 56 -4.22 0.96 12.29
C LYS A 56 -5.59 1.05 11.64
N VAL A 57 -6.39 2.06 11.99
CA VAL A 57 -7.72 2.26 11.39
C VAL A 57 -7.60 2.44 9.87
N THR A 58 -6.62 3.20 9.38
CA THR A 58 -6.35 3.33 7.95
C THR A 58 -5.97 2.00 7.30
N ALA A 59 -5.13 1.19 7.95
CA ALA A 59 -4.68 -0.09 7.38
C ALA A 59 -5.77 -1.17 7.37
N GLU A 60 -6.58 -1.21 8.41
CA GLU A 60 -7.47 -2.34 8.74
C GLU A 60 -8.95 -2.07 8.48
N LYS A 61 -9.39 -0.80 8.53
CA LYS A 61 -10.82 -0.45 8.48
C LYS A 61 -11.20 0.38 7.28
N PHE A 62 -10.25 1.08 6.66
CA PHE A 62 -10.54 1.78 5.41
C PHE A 62 -10.66 0.78 4.28
N TYR A 63 -11.61 1.06 3.38
CA TYR A 63 -11.62 0.40 2.08
C TYR A 63 -10.28 0.66 1.37
N PRO A 64 -9.70 -0.27 0.60
CA PRO A 64 -8.33 -0.12 0.13
C PRO A 64 -8.09 1.15 -0.70
N ARG A 65 -9.09 1.58 -1.47
CA ARG A 65 -9.08 2.86 -2.19
C ARG A 65 -8.87 4.04 -1.26
N ASP A 66 -9.67 4.14 -0.20
CA ASP A 66 -9.62 5.25 0.75
C ASP A 66 -8.31 5.25 1.51
N ALA A 67 -7.79 4.07 1.87
CA ALA A 67 -6.48 3.93 2.50
C ALA A 67 -5.37 4.48 1.59
N VAL A 68 -5.35 4.08 0.31
CA VAL A 68 -4.35 4.57 -0.67
C VAL A 68 -4.45 6.08 -0.87
N LEU A 69 -5.65 6.62 -1.06
CA LEU A 69 -5.85 8.06 -1.24
C LEU A 69 -5.42 8.85 -0.01
N PHE A 70 -5.75 8.35 1.19
CA PHE A 70 -5.31 8.96 2.44
C PHE A 70 -3.78 8.93 2.59
N ILE A 71 -3.14 7.78 2.32
CA ILE A 71 -1.67 7.65 2.36
C ILE A 71 -1.01 8.63 1.39
N LYS A 72 -1.50 8.73 0.15
CA LYS A 72 -1.01 9.70 -0.85
C LYS A 72 -1.22 11.15 -0.42
N THR A 73 -2.29 11.44 0.33
CA THR A 73 -2.57 12.79 0.84
C THR A 73 -1.60 13.21 1.95
N VAL A 74 -1.12 12.25 2.76
CA VAL A 74 -0.21 12.55 3.89
C VAL A 74 1.26 12.32 3.54
N CYS A 75 1.58 11.80 2.35
CA CYS A 75 2.93 11.48 1.91
C CYS A 75 3.10 11.72 0.41
N ASP A 76 3.99 12.66 0.05
CA ASP A 76 4.28 13.02 -1.35
C ASP A 76 5.38 12.13 -1.99
N ASP A 77 6.03 11.27 -1.21
CA ASP A 77 7.09 10.37 -1.68
C ASP A 77 6.47 9.05 -2.16
N ASN A 78 6.47 8.85 -3.48
CA ASN A 78 5.84 7.68 -4.11
C ASN A 78 6.46 6.35 -3.65
N ASP A 79 7.76 6.28 -3.38
CA ASP A 79 8.39 5.02 -2.97
C ASP A 79 8.00 4.66 -1.52
N ILE A 80 7.82 5.66 -0.67
CA ILE A 80 7.27 5.48 0.68
C ILE A 80 5.79 5.09 0.61
N VAL A 81 5.00 5.73 -0.25
CA VAL A 81 3.59 5.37 -0.50
C VAL A 81 3.51 3.91 -0.95
N THR A 82 4.34 3.48 -1.90
CA THR A 82 4.42 2.08 -2.35
C THR A 82 4.73 1.15 -1.19
N THR A 83 5.80 1.45 -0.43
CA THR A 83 6.24 0.63 0.71
C THR A 83 5.14 0.46 1.76
N ILE A 84 4.51 1.57 2.17
CA ILE A 84 3.42 1.57 3.16
C ILE A 84 2.23 0.80 2.60
N THR A 85 1.85 1.04 1.35
CA THR A 85 0.68 0.39 0.74
C THR A 85 0.87 -1.12 0.61
N GLU A 86 2.02 -1.57 0.09
CA GLU A 86 2.33 -3.00 -0.03
C GLU A 86 2.35 -3.68 1.35
N THR A 87 2.95 -3.03 2.35
CA THR A 87 3.08 -3.64 3.69
C THR A 87 1.78 -3.64 4.49
N LEU A 88 1.00 -2.56 4.40
CA LEU A 88 -0.18 -2.39 5.25
C LEU A 88 -1.47 -2.86 4.58
N ILE A 89 -1.57 -2.77 3.26
CA ILE A 89 -2.83 -2.92 2.51
C ILE A 89 -2.81 -4.13 1.58
N SER A 90 -1.68 -4.49 0.97
CA SER A 90 -1.62 -5.68 0.08
C SER A 90 -1.53 -7.00 0.83
N ASP A 91 -1.05 -7.00 2.08
CA ASP A 91 -1.04 -8.21 2.90
C ASP A 91 -2.48 -8.64 3.27
N ASN A 92 -2.79 -9.93 3.10
CA ASN A 92 -4.08 -10.54 3.46
C ASN A 92 -5.31 -10.03 2.68
N ILE A 93 -5.08 -9.50 1.48
CA ILE A 93 -6.13 -9.23 0.50
C ILE A 93 -6.02 -10.22 -0.66
N ASP A 94 -7.15 -10.83 -1.05
CA ASP A 94 -7.24 -11.70 -2.22
C ASP A 94 -8.13 -11.02 -3.26
N VAL A 95 -7.61 -10.96 -4.48
CA VAL A 95 -8.23 -10.24 -5.59
C VAL A 95 -8.33 -11.12 -6.82
N ASP A 96 -9.44 -10.97 -7.51
CA ASP A 96 -9.60 -11.47 -8.86
C ASP A 96 -9.59 -10.32 -9.86
N VAL A 97 -8.96 -10.56 -11.01
CA VAL A 97 -8.76 -9.55 -12.04
C VAL A 97 -9.02 -10.17 -13.40
N ALA A 98 -9.86 -9.52 -14.20
CA ALA A 98 -10.05 -9.83 -15.60
C ALA A 98 -9.76 -8.59 -16.46
N ILE A 99 -9.05 -8.79 -17.57
CA ILE A 99 -8.76 -7.76 -18.57
C ILE A 99 -9.48 -8.16 -19.87
N SER A 100 -10.37 -7.30 -20.36
CA SER A 100 -11.10 -7.54 -21.61
C SER A 100 -10.32 -7.10 -22.84
N SER A 101 -10.75 -7.57 -24.02
CA SER A 101 -10.22 -7.19 -25.33
C SER A 101 -10.40 -5.71 -25.70
N LYS A 102 -11.11 -4.92 -24.88
CA LYS A 102 -11.22 -3.46 -25.05
C LYS A 102 -9.94 -2.71 -24.66
N CYS A 103 -9.02 -3.37 -23.96
CA CYS A 103 -7.76 -2.77 -23.55
C CYS A 103 -6.92 -2.38 -24.77
N ASN A 104 -6.41 -1.15 -24.79
CA ASN A 104 -5.58 -0.61 -25.86
C ASN A 104 -4.16 -0.25 -25.40
N LEU A 105 -3.72 -0.80 -24.25
CA LEU A 105 -2.39 -0.60 -23.68
C LEU A 105 -1.97 0.88 -23.52
N CYS A 106 -2.89 1.77 -23.15
CA CYS A 106 -2.58 3.19 -22.93
C CYS A 106 -1.69 3.48 -21.70
N LYS A 107 -1.42 2.46 -20.86
CA LYS A 107 -0.53 2.48 -19.68
C LYS A 107 -0.96 3.33 -18.49
N ILE A 108 -2.08 4.07 -18.57
CA ILE A 108 -2.62 4.84 -17.43
C ILE A 108 -2.77 4.00 -16.15
N CYS A 109 -3.21 2.75 -16.29
CA CYS A 109 -3.35 1.83 -15.16
C CYS A 109 -2.01 1.50 -14.48
N ILE A 110 -0.92 1.43 -15.24
CA ILE A 110 0.44 1.18 -14.73
C ILE A 110 0.90 2.40 -13.93
N ASP A 111 0.74 3.59 -14.50
CA ASP A 111 1.22 4.84 -13.91
C ASP A 111 0.52 5.17 -12.59
N ILE A 112 -0.78 4.87 -12.48
CA ILE A 112 -1.54 5.18 -11.25
C ILE A 112 -1.35 4.15 -10.14
N CYS A 113 -0.87 2.94 -10.46
CA CYS A 113 -0.82 1.82 -9.52
C CYS A 113 0.13 2.13 -8.34
N PRO A 114 -0.39 2.29 -7.10
CA PRO A 114 0.42 2.69 -5.95
C PRO A 114 1.46 1.64 -5.56
N THR A 115 1.21 0.36 -5.88
CA THR A 115 2.08 -0.77 -5.54
C THR A 115 2.86 -1.30 -6.73
N LYS A 116 2.85 -0.59 -7.87
CA LYS A 116 3.55 -1.00 -9.10
C LYS A 116 3.26 -2.47 -9.49
N ALA A 117 2.04 -2.93 -9.23
CA ALA A 117 1.62 -4.32 -9.41
C ALA A 117 1.30 -4.69 -10.87
N ILE A 118 1.29 -3.72 -11.79
CA ILE A 118 0.82 -3.89 -13.16
C ILE A 118 2.01 -3.81 -14.12
N THR A 119 2.18 -4.84 -14.96
CA THR A 119 3.22 -4.94 -15.99
C THR A 119 2.59 -5.21 -17.37
N ILE A 120 3.40 -5.09 -18.42
CA ILE A 120 3.04 -5.54 -19.78
C ILE A 120 3.93 -6.72 -20.14
N GLU A 121 3.30 -7.83 -20.50
CA GLU A 121 3.96 -9.05 -20.95
C GLU A 121 3.22 -9.57 -22.19
N ASN A 122 3.94 -9.81 -23.30
CA ASN A 122 3.37 -10.28 -24.56
C ASN A 122 2.18 -9.43 -25.06
N ASP A 123 2.32 -8.11 -25.03
CA ASP A 123 1.28 -7.13 -25.41
C ASP A 123 -0.04 -7.27 -24.62
N LEU A 124 0.02 -7.84 -23.42
CA LEU A 124 -1.10 -7.94 -22.50
C LEU A 124 -0.74 -7.34 -21.14
N ILE A 125 -1.75 -6.79 -20.46
CA ILE A 125 -1.61 -6.32 -19.07
C ILE A 125 -1.59 -7.54 -18.16
N ASN A 126 -0.58 -7.61 -17.30
CA ASN A 126 -0.47 -8.56 -16.21
C ASN A 126 -0.58 -7.82 -14.86
N ILE A 127 -1.25 -8.42 -13.87
CA ILE A 127 -1.37 -7.86 -12.52
C ILE A 127 -0.85 -8.88 -11.51
N ASP A 128 0.21 -8.53 -10.79
CA ASP A 128 0.73 -9.31 -9.66
C ASP A 128 -0.25 -9.21 -8.48
N LYS A 129 -1.00 -10.30 -8.27
CA LYS A 129 -2.00 -10.41 -7.20
C LYS A 129 -1.39 -10.26 -5.81
N ASN A 130 -0.11 -10.59 -5.62
CA ASN A 130 0.55 -10.47 -4.31
C ASN A 130 0.89 -9.01 -3.96
N LYS A 131 1.02 -8.15 -4.97
CA LYS A 131 1.27 -6.71 -4.79
C LYS A 131 0.00 -5.88 -4.88
N CYS A 132 -1.03 -6.39 -5.56
CA CYS A 132 -2.27 -5.67 -5.74
C CYS A 132 -2.97 -5.43 -4.38
N CYS A 133 -3.19 -4.16 -4.05
CA CYS A 133 -3.90 -3.78 -2.82
C CYS A 133 -5.42 -3.73 -2.99
N GLY A 134 -5.97 -4.06 -4.16
CA GLY A 134 -7.42 -3.99 -4.41
C GLY A 134 -8.01 -2.57 -4.37
N CYS A 135 -7.21 -1.52 -4.58
CA CYS A 135 -7.68 -0.13 -4.53
C CYS A 135 -8.55 0.32 -5.72
N GLU A 136 -8.66 -0.52 -6.76
CA GLU A 136 -9.52 -0.31 -7.94
C GLU A 136 -9.27 0.98 -8.76
N LEU A 137 -8.22 1.77 -8.45
CA LEU A 137 -7.89 2.99 -9.19
C LEU A 137 -7.63 2.71 -10.68
N CYS A 138 -7.02 1.56 -11.00
CA CYS A 138 -6.78 1.15 -12.38
C CYS A 138 -8.08 0.85 -13.15
N GLN A 139 -9.09 0.30 -12.47
CA GLN A 139 -10.41 0.06 -13.05
C GLN A 139 -11.15 1.37 -13.29
N GLU A 140 -11.18 2.25 -12.30
CA GLU A 140 -11.88 3.54 -12.39
C GLU A 140 -11.34 4.43 -13.51
N LEU A 141 -10.01 4.53 -13.64
CA LEU A 141 -9.38 5.40 -14.65
C LEU A 141 -9.29 4.77 -16.04
N CYS A 142 -9.68 3.51 -16.20
CA CYS A 142 -9.65 2.85 -17.49
C CYS A 142 -10.74 3.42 -18.40
N GLN A 143 -10.38 4.34 -19.30
CA GLN A 143 -11.32 4.95 -20.26
C GLN A 143 -12.01 3.93 -21.20
N LYS A 144 -11.46 2.72 -21.31
CA LYS A 144 -12.03 1.62 -22.10
C LYS A 144 -12.92 0.67 -21.28
N ASN A 145 -13.03 0.89 -19.97
CA ASN A 145 -13.68 -0.03 -19.02
C ASN A 145 -13.22 -1.47 -19.23
N ALA A 146 -11.90 -1.63 -19.41
CA ALA A 146 -11.32 -2.91 -19.81
C ALA A 146 -10.82 -3.75 -18.63
N ILE A 147 -10.70 -3.16 -17.44
CA ILE A 147 -10.22 -3.81 -16.22
C ILE A 147 -11.41 -4.07 -15.30
N PHE A 148 -11.54 -5.30 -14.84
CA PHE A 148 -12.51 -5.72 -13.84
C PHE A 148 -11.74 -6.33 -12.67
N LEU A 149 -11.78 -5.65 -11.53
CA LEU A 149 -11.15 -6.06 -10.28
C LEU A 149 -12.25 -6.35 -9.28
N LYS A 150 -12.08 -7.45 -8.53
CA LYS A 150 -12.97 -7.82 -7.44
C LYS A 150 -12.13 -8.26 -6.25
N ILE A 151 -12.37 -7.66 -5.10
CA ILE A 151 -11.86 -8.19 -3.83
C ILE A 151 -12.67 -9.45 -3.50
N ILE A 152 -12.00 -10.59 -3.46
CA ILE A 152 -12.60 -11.88 -3.11
C ILE A 152 -12.60 -12.03 -1.59
N LYS A 153 -11.52 -11.61 -0.94
CA LYS A 153 -11.35 -11.69 0.50
C LYS A 153 -10.51 -10.52 0.99
N ASP A 154 -10.90 -9.92 2.10
CA ASP A 154 -10.14 -8.87 2.78
C ASP A 154 -10.13 -9.19 4.28
N ASN A 155 -9.00 -9.71 4.78
CA ASN A 155 -8.86 -10.06 6.20
C ASN A 155 -7.94 -9.08 6.94
N ARG A 156 -7.79 -7.85 6.42
CA ARG A 156 -6.95 -6.84 7.07
C ARG A 156 -7.54 -6.52 8.44
N GLY A 157 -6.76 -6.75 9.50
CA GLY A 157 -7.16 -6.49 10.88
C GLY A 157 -8.08 -7.53 11.52
N GLU A 158 -8.20 -8.73 10.93
CA GLU A 158 -8.92 -9.87 11.55
C GLU A 158 -7.99 -10.79 12.37
N LEU A 159 -6.67 -10.57 12.33
CA LEU A 159 -5.65 -11.41 12.98
C LEU A 159 -4.99 -10.73 14.22
N ASP A 160 -5.61 -9.69 14.77
CA ASP A 160 -5.14 -8.97 15.97
C ASP A 160 -5.68 -9.58 17.28
#